data_AF-A0A447N3J3-F1
#
_entry.id   AF-A0A447N3J3-F1
#
_cell.length_a   1.000
_cell.length_b   1.000
_cell.length_c   1.000
_cell.angle_alpha   90.00
_cell.angle_beta   90.00
_cell.angle_gamma   90.00
#
_symmetry.space_group_name_H-M   'P 1'
#
loop_
_entity.id
_entity.type
_entity.pdbx_description
1 polymer ?
#
loop_
_entity_poly.entity_id
_entity_poly.type
_entity_poly.pdbx_seq_one_letter_code
_entity_poly.pdbx_strand_id
1 'polypeptide(L)'
;MANPPAKNIAEFCTEWGIDTSLQQAGGLRPEGPRLARSPRQIVMLQRKASKPGEGLGKTTGWIHRATLLARGVKMIPAVSYQKIDDDGLHLLIGGEPQLLEVDHVVICAGQEPRRELADPLRAAGKTVHLIGGMRCRDGAGCPTGDCPGHPTGRWRFNDFT
;
A
#
# COMPACT_ATOMS: atom_id res chain seq x y z
N MET A 1 -23.35 -1.43 4.19
CA MET A 1 -22.76 -0.67 3.06
C MET A 1 -21.69 0.25 3.63
N ALA A 2 -20.41 0.10 3.24
CA ALA A 2 -19.33 0.97 3.73
C ALA A 2 -19.26 2.23 2.86
N ASN A 3 -19.52 3.40 3.44
CA ASN A 3 -19.46 4.70 2.78
C ASN A 3 -17.97 5.06 2.52
N PRO A 4 -17.57 5.57 1.34
CA PRO A 4 -16.21 6.08 1.12
C PRO A 4 -15.89 7.26 2.05
N PRO A 5 -14.60 7.56 2.33
CA PRO A 5 -14.25 8.60 3.29
C PRO A 5 -14.83 9.96 2.91
N ALA A 6 -15.57 10.53 3.87
CA ALA A 6 -16.09 11.89 4.03
C ALA A 6 -16.39 12.69 2.75
N LYS A 7 -17.59 12.49 2.18
CA LYS A 7 -18.29 13.56 1.45
C LYS A 7 -19.04 14.54 2.38
N ASN A 8 -19.00 14.29 3.69
CA ASN A 8 -19.72 15.06 4.71
C ASN A 8 -18.73 15.75 5.67
N ILE A 9 -18.80 17.08 5.72
CA ILE A 9 -17.92 17.92 6.55
C ILE A 9 -18.13 17.63 8.04
N ALA A 10 -19.37 17.39 8.47
CA ALA A 10 -19.69 17.15 9.88
C ALA A 10 -19.09 15.81 10.37
N GLU A 11 -19.11 14.79 9.52
CA GLU A 11 -18.46 13.49 9.79
C GLU A 11 -16.96 13.66 9.89
N PHE A 12 -16.34 14.37 8.94
CA PHE A 12 -14.91 14.66 8.97
C PHE A 12 -14.50 15.37 10.27
N CYS A 13 -15.23 16.41 10.67
CA CYS A 13 -14.96 17.13 11.92
C CYS A 13 -15.09 16.23 13.14
N THR A 14 -16.02 15.28 13.14
CA THR A 14 -16.18 14.33 14.24
C THR A 14 -15.06 13.28 14.25
N GLU A 15 -14.70 12.74 13.09
CA GLU A 15 -13.61 11.77 12.93
C GLU A 15 -12.28 12.36 13.42
N TRP A 16 -11.99 13.62 13.07
CA TRP A 16 -10.74 14.28 13.42
C TRP A 16 -10.78 15.08 14.74
N GLY A 17 -11.93 15.11 15.43
CA GLY A 17 -12.06 15.80 16.71
C GLY A 17 -11.99 17.32 16.60
N ILE A 18 -12.49 17.89 15.49
CA ILE A 18 -12.54 19.33 15.23
C ILE A 18 -13.78 19.93 15.90
N ASP A 19 -13.58 20.88 16.81
CA ASP A 19 -14.63 21.70 17.39
C ASP A 19 -15.01 22.82 16.42
N THR A 20 -16.16 22.66 15.77
CA THR A 20 -16.68 23.66 14.83
C THR A 20 -17.21 24.92 15.49
N SER A 21 -17.42 24.92 16.82
CA SER A 21 -17.81 26.12 17.58
C SER A 21 -16.63 27.03 17.92
N LEU A 22 -15.39 26.51 17.77
CA LEU A 22 -14.13 27.19 18.05
C LEU A 22 -14.05 27.75 19.48
N GLN A 23 -14.77 27.13 20.43
CA GLN A 23 -14.75 27.54 21.84
C GLN A 23 -13.63 26.85 22.61
N GLN A 24 -13.19 25.67 22.14
CA GLN A 24 -12.10 24.94 22.76
C GLN A 24 -10.73 25.42 22.26
N ALA A 25 -9.71 25.29 23.12
CA ALA A 25 -8.35 25.66 22.77
C ALA A 25 -7.89 24.92 21.50
N GLY A 26 -7.43 25.70 20.50
CA GLY A 26 -6.99 25.15 19.22
C GLY A 26 -8.10 24.53 18.35
N GLY A 27 -9.38 24.71 18.71
CA GLY A 27 -10.51 24.11 17.96
C GLY A 27 -10.55 22.58 18.05
N LEU A 28 -10.06 22.00 19.16
CA LEU A 28 -10.02 20.57 19.38
C LEU A 28 -11.10 20.15 20.38
N ARG A 29 -11.89 19.14 20.03
CA ARG A 29 -12.90 18.56 20.93
C ARG A 29 -12.21 17.85 22.11
N PRO A 30 -12.72 18.00 23.35
CA PRO A 30 -12.12 17.36 24.52
C PRO A 30 -12.19 15.83 24.46
N GLU A 31 -13.20 15.27 23.79
CA GLU A 31 -13.31 13.83 23.53
C GLU A 31 -12.33 13.27 22.48
N GLY A 32 -11.60 14.14 21.78
CA GLY A 32 -10.65 13.76 20.73
C GLY A 32 -11.29 13.16 19.46
N PRO A 33 -10.45 12.60 18.56
CA PRO A 33 -10.91 12.01 17.30
C PRO A 33 -11.70 10.72 17.51
N ARG A 34 -12.80 10.54 16.78
CA ARG A 34 -13.67 9.35 16.83
C ARG A 34 -13.79 8.69 15.47
N LEU A 35 -12.82 7.83 15.13
CA LEU A 35 -12.89 7.02 13.91
C LEU A 35 -13.57 5.68 14.19
N ALA A 36 -14.49 5.29 13.32
CA ALA A 36 -15.09 3.96 13.35
C ALA A 36 -14.01 2.90 13.03
N ARG A 37 -14.09 1.75 13.71
CA ARG A 37 -13.22 0.61 13.39
C ARG A 37 -13.58 0.02 12.03
N SER A 38 -12.58 -0.59 11.38
CA SER A 38 -12.82 -1.35 10.16
C SER A 38 -13.76 -2.54 10.45
N PRO A 39 -14.76 -2.82 9.59
CA PRO A 39 -15.60 -4.00 9.72
C PRO A 39 -14.84 -5.31 9.44
N ARG A 40 -13.61 -5.22 8.93
CA ARG A 40 -12.71 -6.35 8.64
C ARG A 40 -11.43 -6.23 9.45
N GLN A 41 -10.87 -7.36 9.85
CA GLN A 41 -9.50 -7.43 10.35
C GLN A 41 -8.56 -7.38 9.15
N ILE A 42 -7.65 -6.40 9.12
CA ILE A 42 -6.73 -6.19 8.01
C ILE A 42 -5.31 -6.17 8.57
N VAL A 43 -4.44 -6.95 7.94
CA VAL A 43 -3.00 -6.97 8.20
C VAL A 43 -2.27 -6.57 6.93
N MET A 44 -1.50 -5.50 7.00
CA MET A 44 -0.63 -5.04 5.92
C MET A 44 0.79 -5.51 6.17
N LEU A 45 1.40 -6.10 5.16
CA LEU A 45 2.70 -6.76 5.25
C LEU A 45 3.70 -6.12 4.26
N GLN A 46 4.96 -5.98 4.66
CA GLN A 46 6.02 -5.56 3.74
C GLN A 46 7.37 -6.21 4.05
N ARG A 47 8.16 -6.48 2.99
CA ARG A 47 9.50 -7.06 3.12
C ARG A 47 10.52 -6.11 3.74
N LYS A 48 10.36 -4.81 3.50
CA LYS A 48 11.28 -3.79 4.03
C LYS A 48 11.11 -3.70 5.55
N ALA A 49 12.23 -3.59 6.26
CA ALA A 49 12.25 -3.33 7.69
C ALA A 49 11.90 -1.88 8.06
N SER A 50 11.91 -0.98 7.07
CA SER A 50 11.51 0.42 7.22
C SER A 50 10.06 0.53 7.70
N LYS A 51 9.63 1.71 8.14
CA LYS A 51 8.26 1.85 8.68
C LYS A 51 7.24 1.74 7.53
N PRO A 52 6.15 0.95 7.68
CA PRO A 52 5.10 0.94 6.67
C PRO A 52 4.55 2.35 6.44
N GLY A 53 4.56 2.79 5.18
CA GLY A 53 4.15 4.13 4.78
C GLY A 53 5.23 5.21 4.82
N GLU A 54 6.49 4.87 5.13
CA GLU A 54 7.61 5.84 5.15
C GLU A 54 7.90 6.46 3.77
N GLY A 55 7.66 5.72 2.69
CA GLY A 55 7.81 6.21 1.32
C GLY A 55 6.60 6.97 0.76
N LEU A 56 5.57 7.22 1.57
CA LEU A 56 4.41 8.01 1.14
C LEU A 56 4.77 9.51 1.05
N GLY A 57 3.98 10.27 0.29
CA GLY A 57 4.18 11.70 0.13
C GLY A 57 4.28 12.41 1.48
N LYS A 58 5.28 13.29 1.64
CA LYS A 58 5.63 13.92 2.93
C LYS A 58 4.45 14.59 3.64
N THR A 59 3.52 15.16 2.88
CA THR A 59 2.39 15.94 3.39
C THR A 59 1.11 15.12 3.58
N THR A 60 0.96 13.98 2.91
CA THR A 60 -0.29 13.18 2.89
C THR A 60 -0.12 11.80 3.51
N GLY A 61 1.10 11.26 3.53
CA GLY A 61 1.39 9.90 3.99
C GLY A 61 1.02 9.66 5.45
N TRP A 62 1.24 10.65 6.31
CA TRP A 62 0.93 10.54 7.74
C TRP A 62 -0.57 10.42 8.00
N ILE A 63 -1.41 11.11 7.20
CA ILE A 63 -2.87 11.11 7.34
C ILE A 63 -3.40 9.69 7.09
N HIS A 64 -3.03 9.09 5.95
CA HIS A 64 -3.46 7.73 5.62
C HIS A 64 -3.01 6.71 6.65
N ARG A 65 -1.77 6.83 7.14
CA ARG A 65 -1.25 5.94 8.18
C ARG A 65 -2.01 6.09 9.49
N ALA A 66 -2.30 7.32 9.92
CA ALA A 66 -3.07 7.59 11.14
C ALA A 66 -4.50 7.01 11.02
N THR A 67 -5.17 7.23 9.89
CA THR A 67 -6.51 6.68 9.63
C THR A 67 -6.52 5.14 9.68
N LEU A 68 -5.54 4.47 9.06
CA LEU A 68 -5.47 3.01 9.06
C LEU A 68 -5.24 2.45 10.48
N LEU A 69 -4.33 3.05 11.25
CA LEU A 69 -4.07 2.63 12.63
C LEU A 69 -5.30 2.84 13.52
N ALA A 70 -5.97 4.00 13.41
CA ALA A 70 -7.19 4.30 14.15
C ALA A 70 -8.34 3.33 13.80
N ARG A 71 -8.38 2.85 12.55
CA ARG A 71 -9.32 1.81 12.10
C ARG A 71 -8.95 0.39 12.56
N GLY A 72 -7.81 0.22 13.23
CA GLY A 72 -7.35 -1.05 13.78
C GLY A 72 -6.56 -1.92 12.80
N VAL A 73 -6.06 -1.36 11.69
CA VAL A 73 -5.24 -2.10 10.72
C VAL A 73 -3.88 -2.39 11.32
N LYS A 74 -3.48 -3.66 11.35
CA LYS A 74 -2.15 -4.09 11.78
C LYS A 74 -1.17 -3.91 10.62
N MET A 75 0.02 -3.41 10.89
CA MET A 75 1.06 -3.23 9.88
C MET A 75 2.35 -3.90 10.36
N ILE A 76 2.83 -4.91 9.62
CA ILE A 76 3.98 -5.71 10.01
C ILE A 76 5.08 -5.57 8.94
N PRO A 77 6.21 -4.91 9.24
CA PRO A 77 7.36 -4.84 8.36
C PRO A 77 8.26 -6.08 8.48
N ALA A 78 9.34 -6.11 7.70
CA ALA A 78 10.38 -7.14 7.75
C ALA A 78 9.88 -8.60 7.62
N VAL A 79 8.86 -8.83 6.79
CA VAL A 79 8.33 -10.19 6.57
C VAL A 79 9.01 -10.89 5.41
N SER A 80 9.16 -12.21 5.51
CA SER A 80 9.51 -13.09 4.41
C SER A 80 8.32 -14.01 4.11
N TYR A 81 7.77 -13.94 2.89
CA TYR A 81 6.68 -14.80 2.47
C TYR A 81 7.19 -16.20 2.15
N GLN A 82 6.56 -17.24 2.67
CA GLN A 82 6.94 -18.64 2.43
C GLN A 82 6.00 -19.30 1.42
N LYS A 83 4.71 -19.39 1.76
CA LYS A 83 3.68 -20.02 0.92
C LYS A 83 2.29 -19.51 1.28
N ILE A 84 1.34 -19.82 0.40
CA ILE A 84 -0.10 -19.64 0.60
C ILE A 84 -0.74 -21.00 0.39
N ASP A 85 -1.54 -21.46 1.34
CA ASP A 85 -2.32 -22.70 1.24
C ASP A 85 -3.68 -22.53 1.93
N ASP A 86 -4.41 -23.64 2.11
CA ASP A 86 -5.75 -23.65 2.70
C ASP A 86 -5.77 -23.18 4.17
N ASP A 87 -4.64 -23.30 4.89
CA ASP A 87 -4.52 -22.81 6.26
C ASP A 87 -4.28 -21.28 6.31
N GLY A 88 -3.83 -20.68 5.20
CA GLY A 88 -3.65 -19.24 5.04
C GLY A 88 -2.27 -18.84 4.55
N LEU A 89 -1.74 -17.74 5.10
CA LEU A 89 -0.48 -17.14 4.66
C LEU A 89 0.66 -17.48 5.62
N HIS A 90 1.64 -18.25 5.14
CA HIS A 90 2.83 -18.65 5.89
C HIS A 90 3.96 -17.63 5.68
N LEU A 91 4.53 -17.15 6.79
CA LEU A 91 5.53 -16.09 6.83
C LEU A 91 6.69 -16.46 7.77
N LEU A 92 7.83 -15.80 7.58
CA LEU A 92 8.87 -15.66 8.60
C LEU A 92 8.94 -14.20 9.04
N ILE A 93 8.96 -13.97 10.35
CA ILE A 93 9.12 -12.63 10.94
C ILE A 93 10.28 -12.69 11.91
N GLY A 94 11.39 -11.99 11.59
CA GLY A 94 12.63 -12.13 12.36
C GLY A 94 13.25 -13.52 12.32
N GLY A 95 12.90 -14.34 11.31
CA GLY A 95 13.33 -15.74 11.20
C GLY A 95 12.36 -16.75 11.81
N GLU A 96 11.40 -16.30 12.61
CA GLU A 96 10.42 -17.17 13.26
C GLU A 96 9.22 -17.45 12.34
N PRO A 97 8.83 -18.73 12.14
CA PRO A 97 7.63 -19.10 11.40
C PRO A 97 6.36 -18.56 12.05
N GLN A 98 5.51 -17.92 11.24
CA GLN A 98 4.18 -17.47 11.62
C GLN A 98 3.16 -17.82 10.54
N LEU A 99 1.99 -18.28 10.97
CA LEU A 99 0.82 -18.48 10.12
C LEU A 99 -0.19 -17.36 10.37
N LEU A 100 -0.63 -16.72 9.31
CA LEU A 100 -1.78 -15.83 9.34
C LEU A 100 -2.97 -16.54 8.69
N GLU A 101 -3.89 -17.01 9.53
CA GLU A 101 -5.19 -17.54 9.12
C GLU A 101 -6.03 -16.38 8.57
N VAL A 102 -6.13 -16.28 7.24
CA VAL A 102 -6.82 -15.19 6.55
C VAL A 102 -7.73 -15.74 5.46
N ASP A 103 -8.92 -15.15 5.34
CA ASP A 103 -9.87 -15.54 4.29
C ASP A 103 -9.40 -15.11 2.88
N HIS A 104 -8.63 -14.01 2.82
CA HIS A 104 -8.23 -13.39 1.57
C HIS A 104 -6.82 -12.80 1.63
N VAL A 105 -6.05 -13.07 0.58
CA VAL A 105 -4.74 -12.45 0.35
C VAL A 105 -4.86 -11.48 -0.83
N VAL A 106 -4.63 -10.18 -0.57
CA VAL A 106 -4.66 -9.14 -1.61
C VAL A 106 -3.23 -8.77 -2.00
N ILE A 107 -2.87 -8.96 -3.28
CA ILE A 107 -1.52 -8.72 -3.78
C ILE A 107 -1.39 -7.28 -4.28
N CYS A 108 -0.66 -6.47 -3.51
CA CYS A 108 -0.30 -5.09 -3.87
C CYS A 108 1.23 -4.95 -4.05
N ALA A 109 1.82 -5.79 -4.91
CA ALA A 109 3.28 -5.97 -5.02
C ALA A 109 3.99 -5.03 -6.04
N GLY A 110 3.33 -3.96 -6.46
CA GLY A 110 3.82 -3.04 -7.50
C GLY A 110 3.26 -3.37 -8.88
N GLN A 111 3.80 -2.73 -9.90
CA GLN A 111 3.32 -2.81 -11.28
C GLN A 111 4.47 -3.13 -12.24
N GLU A 112 4.15 -3.76 -13.37
CA GLU A 112 5.10 -3.99 -14.47
C GLU A 112 4.65 -3.23 -15.73
N PRO A 113 5.57 -2.58 -16.46
CA PRO A 113 5.23 -1.89 -17.70
C PRO A 113 4.70 -2.87 -18.74
N ARG A 114 3.47 -2.66 -19.22
CA ARG A 114 2.89 -3.44 -20.31
C ARG A 114 3.35 -2.91 -21.66
N ARG A 115 4.22 -3.66 -22.36
CA ARG A 115 4.86 -3.21 -23.62
C ARG A 115 4.59 -4.12 -24.83
N GLU A 116 3.59 -5.00 -24.75
CA GLU A 116 3.27 -6.01 -25.78
C GLU A 116 3.18 -5.45 -27.20
N LEU A 117 2.67 -4.22 -27.37
CA LEU A 117 2.53 -3.58 -28.68
C LEU A 117 3.77 -2.83 -29.16
N ALA A 118 4.73 -2.56 -28.27
CA ALA A 118 5.87 -1.69 -28.58
C ALA A 118 6.80 -2.33 -29.63
N ASP A 119 7.16 -3.59 -29.45
CA ASP A 119 8.11 -4.28 -30.32
C ASP A 119 7.49 -4.68 -31.68
N PRO A 120 6.24 -5.18 -31.75
CA PRO A 120 5.56 -5.42 -33.03
C PRO A 120 5.41 -4.15 -33.87
N LEU A 121 5.08 -3.00 -33.27
CA LEU A 121 4.92 -1.75 -34.01
C LEU A 121 6.26 -1.22 -34.54
N ARG A 122 7.35 -1.37 -33.78
CA ARG A 122 8.71 -1.06 -34.25
C ARG A 122 9.12 -1.96 -35.41
N ALA A 123 8.86 -3.26 -35.30
CA ALA A 123 9.15 -4.23 -36.36
C ALA A 123 8.36 -3.93 -37.65
N ALA A 124 7.16 -3.36 -37.53
CA ALA A 124 6.35 -2.85 -38.65
C ALA A 124 6.82 -1.48 -39.19
N GLY A 125 7.99 -0.99 -38.78
CA GLY A 125 8.58 0.26 -39.25
C GLY A 125 7.87 1.53 -38.75
N LYS A 126 7.05 1.44 -37.69
CA LYS A 126 6.38 2.60 -37.10
C LYS A 126 7.25 3.24 -36.03
N THR A 127 7.25 4.56 -35.98
CA THR A 127 7.84 5.30 -34.85
C THR A 127 6.96 5.11 -33.61
N VAL A 128 7.55 4.60 -32.52
CA VAL A 128 6.84 4.31 -31.27
C VAL A 128 7.40 5.15 -30.13
N HIS A 129 6.51 5.86 -29.42
CA HIS A 129 6.84 6.57 -28.20
C HIS A 129 6.12 5.93 -27.01
N LEU A 130 6.88 5.54 -25.99
CA LEU A 130 6.33 5.04 -24.73
C LEU A 130 6.11 6.21 -23.76
N ILE A 131 4.96 6.31 -23.12
CA ILE A 131 4.63 7.35 -22.13
C ILE A 131 4.03 6.73 -20.87
N GLY A 132 4.08 7.47 -19.75
CA GLY A 132 3.51 7.03 -18.47
C GLY A 132 4.06 5.69 -17.97
N GLY A 133 3.20 4.86 -17.39
CA GLY A 133 3.56 3.56 -16.81
C GLY A 133 4.10 2.52 -17.80
N MET A 134 3.91 2.72 -19.12
CA MET A 134 4.56 1.88 -20.13
C MET A 134 6.07 2.18 -20.27
N ARG A 135 6.50 3.40 -19.89
CA ARG A 135 7.90 3.81 -19.93
C ARG A 135 8.65 3.40 -18.65
N CYS A 136 8.15 3.79 -17.48
CA CYS A 136 8.83 3.61 -16.20
C CYS A 136 8.04 2.73 -15.24
N ARG A 137 8.78 1.90 -14.46
CA ARG A 137 8.22 1.01 -13.45
C ARG A 137 7.91 1.73 -12.13
N ASP A 138 8.73 2.71 -11.74
CA ASP A 138 8.68 3.32 -10.41
C ASP A 138 8.96 4.83 -10.48
N GLY A 139 8.27 5.62 -9.65
CA GLY A 139 8.42 7.08 -9.53
C GLY A 139 9.74 7.57 -8.92
N ALA A 140 10.86 6.92 -9.19
CA ALA A 140 12.20 7.42 -8.91
C ALA A 140 12.91 7.69 -10.25
N GLY A 141 13.45 8.91 -10.40
CA GLY A 141 14.04 9.42 -11.64
C GLY A 141 14.98 8.42 -12.30
N CYS A 142 14.76 8.22 -13.60
CA CYS A 142 15.63 7.42 -14.46
C CYS A 142 16.42 8.37 -15.36
N PRO A 143 17.68 8.71 -15.05
CA PRO A 143 18.65 9.00 -16.09
C PRO A 143 19.32 7.68 -16.47
N THR A 144 19.08 7.26 -17.70
CA THR A 144 19.97 6.43 -18.54
C THR A 144 20.70 5.24 -17.90
N GLY A 145 20.39 4.04 -18.40
CA GLY A 145 21.36 2.94 -18.46
C GLY A 145 21.26 1.91 -17.32
N ASP A 146 21.47 0.66 -17.71
CA ASP A 146 21.51 -0.55 -16.90
C ASP A 146 22.00 -0.35 -15.46
N CYS A 147 21.18 -0.75 -14.50
CA CYS A 147 21.66 -1.06 -13.15
C CYS A 147 21.77 -2.59 -13.02
N PRO A 148 22.99 -3.15 -12.91
CA PRO A 148 23.19 -4.56 -12.64
C PRO A 148 22.97 -4.85 -11.15
N GLY A 149 22.42 -6.04 -10.86
CA GLY A 149 22.63 -6.70 -9.58
C GLY A 149 21.79 -6.21 -8.40
N HIS A 150 20.54 -6.68 -8.33
CA HIS A 150 19.99 -7.09 -7.04
C HIS A 150 19.42 -8.50 -7.19
N PRO A 151 19.71 -9.44 -6.28
CA PRO A 151 19.12 -10.78 -6.32
C PRO A 151 17.63 -10.64 -5.98
N THR A 152 16.81 -10.38 -6.98
CA THR A 152 15.36 -10.38 -6.81
C THR A 152 14.91 -11.83 -6.85
N GLY A 153 14.90 -12.49 -5.69
CA GLY A 153 13.91 -13.54 -5.43
C GLY A 153 12.53 -12.91 -5.61
N ARG A 154 11.98 -13.03 -6.82
CA ARG A 154 10.76 -12.37 -7.26
C ARG A 154 9.74 -13.45 -7.58
N TRP A 155 8.86 -13.66 -6.61
CA TRP A 155 7.70 -14.52 -6.73
C TRP A 155 6.74 -13.98 -7.80
N ARG A 156 6.52 -14.74 -8.87
CA ARG A 156 5.47 -14.53 -9.87
C ARG A 156 4.16 -15.17 -9.37
N PHE A 157 3.03 -14.74 -9.91
CA PHE A 157 1.72 -15.33 -9.59
C PHE A 157 1.70 -16.86 -9.80
N ASN A 158 2.48 -17.38 -10.75
CA ASN A 158 2.67 -18.81 -11.01
C ASN A 158 3.54 -19.55 -9.99
N ASP A 159 4.18 -18.86 -9.05
CA ASP A 159 5.01 -19.52 -8.04
C ASP A 159 4.20 -20.00 -6.82
N PHE A 160 2.87 -19.81 -6.86
CA PHE A 160 1.89 -20.23 -5.84
C PHE A 160 0.83 -21.19 -6.40
N THR A 161 1.02 -21.73 -7.60
CA THR A 161 0.15 -22.74 -8.24
C THR A 161 0.91 -24.00 -8.57
#